data_AF-A0A392NS60-F1
#
_entry.id   AF-A0A392NS60-F1
#
_cell.length_a   1.000
_cell.length_b   1.000
_cell.length_c   1.000
_cell.angle_alpha   90.00
_cell.angle_beta   90.00
_cell.angle_gamma   90.00
#
_symmetry.space_group_name_H-M   'P 1'
#
loop_
_entity.id
_entity.type
_entity.pdbx_description
1 polymer ?
#
loop_
_entity_poly.entity_id
_entity_poly.type
_entity_poly.pdbx_seq_one_letter_code
_entity_poly.pdbx_strand_id
1 'polypeptide(L)'
;PSAIENGPYDYTRSGNPTRDALESILAKLDKADRAFCFTSGMAALTTVVHLLKSGEEILAADDLYGGADRLLSQVVPRSGVLVKLV
;
A
#
# COMPACT_ATOMS: atom_id res chain seq x y z
N PRO A 1 -20.86 -16.78 -10.01
CA PRO A 1 -21.08 -15.37 -9.68
C PRO A 1 -22.37 -14.84 -10.31
N SER A 2 -23.11 -14.07 -9.54
CA SER A 2 -24.34 -13.40 -9.97
C SER A 2 -24.29 -11.94 -9.50
N ALA A 3 -25.29 -11.13 -9.84
CA ALA A 3 -25.37 -9.73 -9.40
C ALA A 3 -25.42 -9.54 -7.86
N ILE A 4 -25.63 -10.61 -7.10
CA ILE A 4 -25.73 -10.62 -5.64
C ILE A 4 -24.83 -11.65 -4.96
N GLU A 5 -24.05 -12.40 -5.73
CA GLU A 5 -23.23 -13.50 -5.23
C GLU A 5 -21.80 -13.39 -5.76
N ASN A 6 -20.90 -12.97 -4.86
CA ASN A 6 -19.52 -12.62 -5.19
C ASN A 6 -18.76 -13.87 -5.65
N GLY A 7 -18.20 -13.80 -6.85
CA GLY A 7 -17.16 -14.74 -7.27
C GLY A 7 -15.77 -14.34 -6.77
N PRO A 8 -14.75 -15.21 -6.94
CA PRO A 8 -13.36 -14.87 -6.63
C PRO A 8 -12.87 -13.63 -7.38
N TYR A 9 -13.42 -13.37 -8.58
CA TYR A 9 -13.10 -12.21 -9.42
C TYR A 9 -14.38 -11.45 -9.81
N ASP A 10 -15.12 -10.98 -8.81
CA ASP A 10 -16.38 -10.27 -9.03
C ASP A 10 -16.18 -8.87 -9.63
N TYR A 11 -15.19 -8.12 -9.14
CA TYR A 11 -14.84 -6.80 -9.66
C TYR A 11 -13.34 -6.62 -9.77
N THR A 12 -12.86 -6.15 -10.93
CA THR A 12 -11.42 -6.12 -11.28
C THR A 12 -10.55 -5.37 -10.27
N ARG A 13 -11.08 -4.33 -9.61
CA ARG A 13 -10.35 -3.61 -8.55
C ARG A 13 -10.09 -4.51 -7.34
N SER A 14 -11.09 -5.30 -6.95
CA SER A 14 -11.04 -6.21 -5.79
C SER A 14 -10.18 -7.44 -6.06
N GLY A 15 -10.29 -8.04 -7.24
CA GLY A 15 -9.51 -9.20 -7.66
C GLY A 15 -9.43 -9.31 -9.18
N ASN A 16 -8.28 -9.72 -9.71
CA ASN A 16 -8.08 -9.87 -11.15
C ASN A 16 -7.09 -11.02 -11.42
N PRO A 17 -7.43 -12.03 -12.23
CA PRO A 17 -6.57 -13.21 -12.43
C PRO A 17 -5.13 -12.88 -12.86
N THR A 18 -4.94 -11.87 -13.69
CA THR A 18 -3.63 -11.44 -14.16
C THR A 18 -2.83 -10.78 -13.04
N ARG A 19 -3.46 -9.94 -12.22
CA ARG A 19 -2.82 -9.30 -11.06
C ARG A 19 -2.50 -10.34 -9.98
N ASP A 20 -3.43 -11.23 -9.67
CA ASP A 20 -3.26 -12.28 -8.67
C ASP A 20 -2.09 -13.21 -9.03
N ALA A 21 -1.90 -13.53 -10.31
CA ALA A 21 -0.74 -14.29 -10.78
C ALA A 21 0.59 -13.55 -10.53
N LEU A 22 0.64 -12.24 -10.81
CA LEU A 22 1.81 -11.40 -10.54
C LEU A 22 2.09 -11.29 -9.04
N GLU A 23 1.07 -10.98 -8.23
CA GLU A 23 1.17 -10.89 -6.77
C GLU A 23 1.66 -12.20 -6.16
N SER A 24 1.17 -13.34 -6.65
CA SER A 24 1.63 -14.66 -6.20
C SER A 24 3.10 -14.93 -6.50
N ILE A 25 3.61 -14.46 -7.64
CA ILE A 25 5.03 -14.61 -8.00
C ILE A 25 5.90 -13.68 -7.15
N LEU A 26 5.49 -12.41 -7.00
CA LEU A 26 6.21 -11.45 -6.16
C LEU A 26 6.33 -11.93 -4.72
N ALA A 27 5.24 -12.41 -4.12
CA ALA A 27 5.24 -12.97 -2.77
C ALA A 27 6.25 -14.12 -2.63
N LYS A 28 6.33 -15.01 -3.62
CA LYS A 28 7.31 -16.12 -3.63
C LYS A 28 8.75 -15.63 -3.73
N LEU A 29 9.02 -14.63 -4.58
CA LEU A 29 10.36 -14.06 -4.75
C LEU A 29 10.85 -13.40 -3.46
N ASP A 30 9.98 -12.65 -2.79
CA ASP A 30 10.30 -11.94 -1.54
C ASP A 30 10.16 -12.82 -0.30
N LYS A 31 9.78 -14.09 -0.45
CA LYS A 31 9.48 -15.03 0.65
C LYS A 31 8.45 -14.47 1.64
N ALA A 32 7.46 -13.76 1.12
CA ALA A 32 6.38 -13.15 1.87
C ALA A 32 5.10 -14.01 1.80
N ASP A 33 4.21 -13.84 2.79
CA ASP A 33 2.91 -14.51 2.79
C ASP A 33 2.00 -14.01 1.65
N ARG A 34 2.08 -12.72 1.31
CA ARG A 34 1.30 -12.04 0.27
C ARG A 34 2.05 -10.85 -0.33
N ALA A 35 1.67 -10.46 -1.54
CA ALA A 35 2.06 -9.21 -2.18
C ALA A 35 0.82 -8.50 -2.73
N PHE A 36 0.92 -7.18 -2.93
CA PHE A 36 -0.16 -6.36 -3.46
C PHE A 36 0.39 -5.42 -4.54
N CYS A 37 -0.20 -5.44 -5.73
CA CYS A 37 0.20 -4.61 -6.84
C CYS A 37 -0.60 -3.30 -6.88
N PHE A 38 0.13 -2.19 -7.04
CA PHE A 38 -0.42 -0.85 -7.13
C PHE A 38 -0.03 -0.18 -8.44
N THR A 39 -0.71 0.91 -8.80
CA THR A 39 -0.44 1.67 -10.03
C THR A 39 0.90 2.42 -10.04
N SER A 40 1.51 2.61 -8.86
CA SER A 40 2.85 3.16 -8.69
C SER A 40 3.41 2.85 -7.30
N GLY A 41 4.72 3.06 -7.10
CA GLY A 41 5.32 2.98 -5.76
C GLY A 41 4.72 3.99 -4.77
N MET A 42 4.33 5.18 -5.24
CA MET A 42 3.65 6.17 -4.39
C MET A 42 2.25 5.73 -3.97
N ALA A 43 1.51 5.03 -4.84
CA ALA A 43 0.20 4.47 -4.49
C ALA A 43 0.34 3.33 -3.45
N ALA A 44 1.38 2.49 -3.58
CA ALA A 44 1.70 1.49 -2.57
C ALA A 44 2.01 2.13 -1.22
N LEU A 45 2.95 3.09 -1.18
CA LEU A 45 3.33 3.78 0.05
C LEU A 45 2.14 4.53 0.69
N THR A 46 1.34 5.22 -0.12
CA THR A 46 0.14 5.92 0.36
C THR A 46 -0.86 4.95 0.98
N THR A 47 -1.05 3.77 0.39
CA THR A 47 -1.96 2.74 0.93
C THR A 47 -1.46 2.22 2.28
N VAL A 48 -0.14 2.00 2.42
CA VAL A 48 0.46 1.58 3.70
C VAL A 48 0.26 2.64 4.78
N VAL A 49 0.47 3.92 4.44
CA VAL A 49 0.23 5.03 5.38
C VAL A 49 -1.23 5.09 5.84
N HIS A 50 -2.19 4.75 4.98
CA HIS A 50 -3.62 4.75 5.34
C HIS A 50 -4.02 3.62 6.31
N LEU A 51 -3.10 2.72 6.66
CA LEU A 51 -3.31 1.76 7.75
C LEU A 51 -3.24 2.44 9.13
N LEU A 52 -2.52 3.57 9.23
CA LEU A 52 -2.35 4.29 10.48
C LEU A 52 -3.57 5.13 10.83
N LYS A 53 -3.77 5.31 12.13
CA LYS A 53 -4.78 6.18 12.72
C LYS A 53 -4.16 7.46 13.25
N SER A 54 -4.99 8.49 13.41
CA SER A 54 -4.59 9.74 14.05
C SER A 54 -3.99 9.48 15.44
N GLY A 55 -2.87 10.12 15.75
CA GLY A 55 -2.10 9.93 16.98
C GLY A 55 -1.04 8.83 16.93
N GLU A 56 -0.99 7.99 15.88
CA GLU A 56 0.09 7.03 15.67
C GLU A 56 1.32 7.69 15.03
N GLU A 57 2.47 7.00 15.07
CA GLU A 57 3.77 7.53 14.64
C GLU A 57 4.41 6.64 13.57
N ILE A 58 5.02 7.27 12.56
CA ILE A 58 5.90 6.66 11.57
C ILE A 58 7.34 7.06 11.88
N LEU A 59 8.21 6.06 11.99
CA LEU A 59 9.65 6.23 11.97
C LEU A 59 10.18 5.96 10.55
N ALA A 60 10.86 6.93 9.95
CA ALA A 60 11.37 6.84 8.59
C ALA A 60 12.85 7.26 8.53
N ALA A 61 13.61 6.71 7.58
CA ALA A 61 14.99 7.14 7.35
C ALA A 61 15.05 8.62 6.88
N ASP A 62 16.12 9.32 7.19
CA ASP A 62 16.39 10.68 6.71
C ASP A 62 16.81 10.75 5.23
N ASP A 63 17.42 9.69 4.70
CA ASP A 63 17.74 9.53 3.28
C ASP A 63 16.71 8.64 2.56
N LEU A 64 15.67 9.29 2.05
CA LEU A 64 14.59 8.65 1.31
C LEU A 64 14.46 9.22 -0.10
N TYR A 65 13.85 8.42 -0.98
CA TYR A 65 13.34 8.92 -2.25
C TYR A 65 12.48 10.18 -2.03
N GLY A 66 12.78 11.28 -2.74
CA GLY A 66 12.16 12.58 -2.47
C GLY A 66 10.63 12.62 -2.59
N GLY A 67 10.00 11.69 -3.33
CA GLY A 67 8.54 11.55 -3.33
C GLY A 67 8.01 10.96 -2.01
N ALA A 68 8.74 10.02 -1.41
CA ALA A 68 8.41 9.46 -0.11
C ALA A 68 8.61 10.50 0.99
N ASP A 69 9.74 11.22 0.99
CA ASP A 69 9.97 12.34 1.91
C ASP A 69 8.82 13.35 1.84
N ARG A 70 8.46 13.82 0.64
CA ARG A 70 7.36 14.79 0.48
C ARG A 70 6.01 14.27 0.98
N LEU A 71 5.70 12.99 0.75
CA LEU A 71 4.48 12.39 1.27
C LEU A 71 4.49 12.43 2.80
N LEU A 72 5.56 11.94 3.42
CA LEU A 72 5.71 11.82 4.87
C LEU A 72 5.80 13.18 5.57
N SER A 73 6.49 14.16 5.00
CA SER A 73 6.71 15.48 5.64
C SER A 73 5.56 16.46 5.39
N GLN A 74 4.82 16.37 4.28
CA GLN A 74 3.84 17.40 3.89
C GLN A 74 2.38 16.92 3.81
N VAL A 75 2.15 15.63 3.59
CA VAL A 75 0.81 15.08 3.36
C VAL A 75 0.33 14.27 4.57
N VAL A 76 1.11 13.32 5.04
CA VAL A 76 0.76 12.44 6.18
C VAL A 76 0.41 13.20 7.46
N PRO A 77 1.10 14.29 7.85
CA PRO A 77 0.79 14.98 9.10
C PRO A 77 -0.63 15.56 9.15
N ARG A 78 -1.27 15.76 7.99
CA ARG A 78 -2.64 16.27 7.88
C ARG A 78 -3.70 15.27 8.37
N SER A 79 -3.39 13.98 8.43
CA SER A 79 -4.27 12.97 9.05
C SER A 79 -4.06 12.83 10.57
N GLY A 80 -3.16 13.64 11.14
CA GLY A 80 -2.79 13.59 12.56
C GLY A 80 -1.85 12.43 12.90
N VAL A 81 -1.23 11.80 11.91
CA VAL A 81 -0.13 10.84 12.10
C VAL A 81 1.17 11.62 12.28
N LEU A 82 1.95 11.26 13.30
CA LEU A 82 3.26 11.84 13.57
C LEU A 82 4.31 11.19 12.68
N VAL A 83 5.26 11.98 12.18
CA VAL A 83 6.37 11.48 11.35
C VAL A 83 7.68 11.93 11.98
N LYS A 84 8.54 10.96 12.27
CA LYS A 84 9.89 11.18 12.78
C LYS A 84 10.91 10.60 11.81
N LEU A 85 11.79 11.46 11.31
CA LEU A 85 12.93 11.06 10.49
C LEU A 85 14.12 10.72 11.41
N VAL A 86 14.84 9.64 11.09
CA VAL A 86 16.03 9.14 11.82
C VAL A 86 17.17 8.76 10.90
#